data_AF-A0A812TUA3-F1
#
_entry.id   AF-A0A812TUA3-F1
#
_cell.length_a   1.000
_cell.length_b   1.000
_cell.length_c   1.000
_cell.angle_alpha   90.00
_cell.angle_beta   90.00
_cell.angle_gamma   90.00
#
_symmetry.space_group_name_H-M   'P 1'
#
loop_
_entity.id
_entity.type
_entity.pdbx_description
1 polymer ?
#
loop_
_entity_poly.entity_id
_entity_poly.type
_entity_poly.pdbx_seq_one_letter_code
_entity_poly.pdbx_strand_id
1 'polypeptide(L)'
;MKSILEAIAISWRNKMNFGGLVGQLQPLTDQHINFRVVIDFIFGPEASRNFFIHNISSKPAFTEVQSARELEAKVSGFQRGALVYCHAVNEWPVSVVMHLRRADLERGDTRATPDDYYYGLAEEIKKLLPSEDLDFHVWSSPKNIPAFDYHYWKSEDFDGYRQRGMTVHLDEKIDDNDDMLKAWVHMARADIFIMSQSSFSMVPAYMNTNCVIFPSNIDSPLENW
;
A
#
# COMPACT_ATOMS: atom_id res chain seq x y z
N MET A 1 6.36 7.87 -7.85
CA MET A 1 6.16 7.54 -9.29
C MET A 1 5.46 6.20 -9.50
N LYS A 2 5.81 5.16 -8.71
CA LYS A 2 5.21 3.82 -8.74
C LYS A 2 3.68 3.82 -8.77
N SER A 3 3.08 4.65 -7.93
CA SER A 3 1.64 4.74 -7.72
C SER A 3 0.89 5.26 -8.97
N ILE A 4 1.40 6.33 -9.61
CA ILE A 4 0.92 6.79 -10.92
C ILE A 4 1.09 5.69 -12.00
N LEU A 5 2.24 5.02 -12.07
CA LEU A 5 2.47 3.98 -13.07
C LEU A 5 1.48 2.81 -12.91
N GLU A 6 1.11 2.47 -11.67
CA GLU A 6 0.09 1.47 -11.38
C GLU A 6 -1.29 1.91 -11.85
N ALA A 7 -1.71 3.15 -11.53
CA ALA A 7 -3.00 3.67 -11.99
C ALA A 7 -3.08 3.75 -13.53
N ILE A 8 -1.96 4.07 -14.16
CA ILE A 8 -1.79 4.03 -15.61
C ILE A 8 -1.97 2.61 -16.15
N ALA A 9 -1.27 1.62 -15.57
CA ALA A 9 -1.36 0.24 -15.99
C ALA A 9 -2.79 -0.32 -15.81
N ILE A 10 -3.45 -0.01 -14.70
CA ILE A 10 -4.85 -0.37 -14.44
C ILE A 10 -5.77 0.25 -15.50
N SER A 11 -5.60 1.53 -15.80
CA SER A 11 -6.39 2.24 -16.80
C SER A 11 -6.22 1.65 -18.20
N TRP A 12 -4.97 1.44 -18.61
CA TRP A 12 -4.63 0.87 -19.90
C TRP A 12 -5.21 -0.55 -20.07
N ARG A 13 -5.00 -1.43 -19.08
CA ARG A 13 -5.56 -2.79 -19.04
C ARG A 13 -7.08 -2.80 -19.22
N ASN A 14 -7.76 -1.82 -18.65
CA ASN A 14 -9.22 -1.71 -18.67
C ASN A 14 -9.76 -0.77 -19.75
N LYS A 15 -8.92 -0.33 -20.70
CA LYS A 15 -9.31 0.55 -21.82
C LYS A 15 -9.98 1.85 -21.33
N MET A 16 -9.51 2.36 -20.21
CA MET A 16 -9.86 3.66 -19.66
C MET A 16 -8.84 4.70 -20.09
N ASN A 17 -9.26 5.96 -20.03
CA ASN A 17 -8.44 7.10 -20.36
C ASN A 17 -7.90 7.70 -19.06
N PHE A 18 -6.59 7.53 -18.82
CA PHE A 18 -5.92 8.09 -17.66
C PHE A 18 -5.51 9.55 -17.92
N GLY A 19 -5.96 10.46 -17.07
CA GLY A 19 -5.64 11.89 -17.11
C GLY A 19 -4.94 12.36 -15.85
N GLY A 20 -4.07 13.36 -15.99
CA GLY A 20 -3.32 13.97 -14.89
C GLY A 20 -2.05 14.65 -15.39
N LEU A 21 -2.10 15.98 -15.48
CA LEU A 21 -0.97 16.93 -15.55
C LEU A 21 0.32 16.49 -16.27
N VAL A 22 0.21 16.10 -17.54
CA VAL A 22 1.34 16.25 -18.47
C VAL A 22 0.96 17.41 -19.37
N GLY A 23 1.34 18.62 -18.98
CA GLY A 23 1.09 19.80 -19.79
C GLY A 23 1.64 19.58 -21.20
N GLN A 24 0.86 19.90 -22.23
CA GLN A 24 1.27 19.68 -23.63
C GLN A 24 2.65 20.31 -23.94
N LEU A 25 2.95 21.40 -23.24
CA LEU A 25 4.18 22.19 -23.36
C LEU A 25 5.27 21.80 -22.35
N GLN A 26 4.93 21.12 -21.26
CA GLN A 26 5.87 20.70 -20.22
C GLN A 26 5.49 19.30 -19.73
N PRO A 27 5.93 18.25 -20.45
CA PRO A 27 5.69 16.88 -20.03
C PRO A 27 6.65 16.42 -18.92
N LEU A 28 7.25 17.37 -18.20
CA LEU A 28 8.25 17.09 -17.18
C LEU A 28 7.56 16.86 -15.84
N THR A 29 8.01 15.86 -15.11
CA THR A 29 7.72 15.77 -13.67
C THR A 29 8.40 16.92 -12.94
N ASP A 30 8.03 17.12 -11.66
CA ASP A 30 8.75 17.96 -10.69
C ASP A 30 10.27 17.69 -10.65
N GLN A 31 10.68 16.46 -10.96
CA GLN A 31 12.07 16.00 -11.05
C GLN A 31 12.70 16.17 -12.45
N HIS A 32 12.07 16.93 -13.35
CA HIS A 32 12.53 17.14 -14.74
C HIS A 32 12.61 15.86 -15.60
N ILE A 33 11.88 14.81 -15.22
CA ILE A 33 11.82 13.57 -16.01
C ILE A 33 10.74 13.75 -17.07
N ASN A 34 11.08 13.50 -18.34
CA ASN A 34 10.11 13.55 -19.42
C ASN A 34 9.16 12.35 -19.32
N PHE A 35 7.94 12.62 -18.86
CA PHE A 35 6.94 11.61 -18.60
C PHE A 35 6.56 10.84 -19.86
N ARG A 36 6.58 11.46 -21.05
CA ARG A 36 6.31 10.76 -22.31
C ARG A 36 7.34 9.66 -22.58
N VAL A 37 8.62 9.94 -22.31
CA VAL A 37 9.71 8.97 -22.50
C VAL A 37 9.52 7.77 -21.59
N VAL A 38 9.15 7.99 -20.31
CA VAL A 38 8.88 6.91 -19.36
C VAL A 38 7.71 6.05 -19.82
N ILE A 39 6.62 6.67 -20.27
CA ILE A 39 5.44 5.97 -20.74
C ILE A 39 5.71 5.16 -22.01
N ASP A 40 6.37 5.76 -23.00
CA ASP A 40 6.70 5.07 -24.25
C ASP A 40 7.71 3.94 -24.02
N PHE A 41 8.61 4.09 -23.06
CA PHE A 41 9.54 3.03 -22.66
C PHE A 41 8.83 1.82 -22.04
N ILE A 42 7.86 2.07 -21.14
CA ILE A 42 7.18 1.00 -20.39
C ILE A 42 6.08 0.32 -21.23
N PHE A 43 5.25 1.11 -21.92
CA PHE A 43 4.04 0.63 -22.58
C PHE A 43 4.18 0.50 -24.10
N GLY A 44 5.37 0.80 -24.63
CA GLY A 44 5.71 0.71 -26.04
C GLY A 44 5.63 2.06 -26.77
N PRO A 45 6.19 2.13 -27.98
CA PRO A 45 6.27 3.38 -28.74
C PRO A 45 4.91 4.02 -28.95
N GLU A 46 4.84 5.35 -28.77
CA GLU A 46 3.63 6.17 -28.95
C GLU A 46 2.50 5.89 -27.93
N ALA A 47 2.72 5.05 -26.91
CA ALA A 47 1.76 4.84 -25.84
C ALA A 47 1.38 6.16 -25.14
N SER A 48 2.33 7.08 -25.03
CA SER A 48 2.14 8.43 -24.48
C SER A 48 1.13 9.27 -25.24
N ARG A 49 0.88 8.99 -26.54
CA ARG A 49 -0.17 9.67 -27.33
C ARG A 49 -1.59 9.27 -26.95
N ASN A 50 -1.74 8.11 -26.32
CA ASN A 50 -3.04 7.62 -25.84
C ASN A 50 -3.39 8.17 -24.45
N PHE A 51 -2.47 8.86 -23.77
CA PHE A 51 -2.76 9.59 -22.56
C PHE A 51 -3.41 10.92 -22.90
N PHE A 52 -4.35 11.36 -22.06
CA PHE A 52 -5.04 12.61 -22.26
C PHE A 52 -4.08 13.79 -22.08
N ILE A 53 -3.68 14.39 -23.20
CA ILE A 53 -2.98 15.67 -23.23
C ILE A 53 -4.05 16.76 -23.30
N HIS A 54 -4.27 17.44 -22.17
CA HIS A 54 -5.27 18.49 -22.11
C HIS A 54 -4.72 19.82 -22.65
N ASN A 55 -5.51 20.48 -23.51
CA ASN A 55 -5.33 21.90 -23.84
C ASN A 55 -6.06 22.71 -22.77
N ILE A 56 -5.35 23.55 -22.02
CA ILE A 56 -5.73 24.19 -20.74
C ILE A 56 -7.10 24.91 -20.77
N SER A 57 -7.67 25.16 -21.94
CA SER A 57 -8.92 25.91 -22.15
C SER A 57 -10.22 25.25 -21.69
N SER A 58 -10.31 23.93 -21.45
CA SER A 58 -11.59 23.32 -21.00
C SER A 58 -11.45 22.05 -20.12
N LYS A 59 -11.37 22.17 -18.78
CA LYS A 59 -11.17 21.02 -17.88
C LYS A 59 -12.22 19.91 -18.15
N PRO A 60 -11.83 18.69 -18.58
CA PRO A 60 -12.77 17.59 -18.73
C PRO A 60 -13.44 17.26 -17.38
N ALA A 61 -14.66 16.72 -17.44
CA ALA A 61 -15.26 16.11 -16.26
C ALA A 61 -14.60 14.76 -16.01
N PHE A 62 -13.68 14.71 -15.05
CA PHE A 62 -13.03 13.48 -14.64
C PHE A 62 -13.84 12.79 -13.54
N THR A 63 -13.82 11.46 -13.54
CA THR A 63 -14.07 10.73 -12.29
C THR A 63 -12.79 10.74 -11.49
N GLU A 64 -12.82 11.44 -10.36
CA GLU A 64 -11.70 11.53 -9.43
C GLU A 64 -11.62 10.27 -8.57
N VAL A 65 -10.40 9.77 -8.43
CA VAL A 65 -10.05 8.65 -7.56
C VAL A 65 -8.81 9.04 -6.74
N GLN A 66 -8.82 8.68 -5.47
CA GLN A 66 -7.84 9.08 -4.47
C GLN A 66 -6.59 8.18 -4.49
N SER A 67 -6.65 7.01 -5.14
CA SER A 67 -5.51 6.10 -5.25
C SER A 67 -5.65 5.12 -6.42
N ALA A 68 -4.54 4.50 -6.83
CA ALA A 68 -4.56 3.35 -7.75
C ALA A 68 -5.45 2.21 -7.23
N ARG A 69 -5.50 2.03 -5.90
CA ARG A 69 -6.31 0.98 -5.27
C ARG A 69 -7.80 1.25 -5.41
N GLU A 70 -8.22 2.48 -5.17
CA GLU A 70 -9.61 2.89 -5.39
C GLU A 70 -10.00 2.72 -6.86
N LEU A 71 -9.10 3.12 -7.77
CA LEU A 71 -9.30 2.94 -9.21
C LEU A 71 -9.50 1.45 -9.56
N GLU A 72 -8.64 0.56 -9.05
CA GLU A 72 -8.76 -0.88 -9.28
C GLU A 72 -10.06 -1.44 -8.70
N ALA A 73 -10.44 -1.04 -7.49
CA ALA A 73 -11.67 -1.49 -6.85
C ALA A 73 -12.95 -1.04 -7.60
N LYS A 74 -12.92 0.14 -8.23
CA LYS A 74 -14.05 0.70 -8.98
C LYS A 74 -14.04 0.34 -10.46
N VAL A 75 -13.02 -0.36 -10.95
CA VAL A 75 -12.76 -0.47 -12.39
C VAL A 75 -13.89 -1.13 -13.18
N SER A 76 -14.57 -2.10 -12.58
CA SER A 76 -15.72 -2.79 -13.17
C SER A 76 -16.94 -1.90 -13.37
N GLY A 77 -17.02 -0.77 -12.65
CA GLY A 77 -18.08 0.21 -12.77
C GLY A 77 -17.84 1.26 -13.86
N PHE A 78 -16.64 1.33 -14.44
CA PHE A 78 -16.33 2.33 -15.45
C PHE A 78 -16.69 1.86 -16.86
N GLN A 79 -17.28 2.78 -17.64
CA GLN A 79 -17.48 2.56 -19.07
C GLN A 79 -16.14 2.61 -19.81
N ARG A 80 -16.04 1.88 -20.92
CA ARG A 80 -14.87 1.96 -21.80
C ARG A 80 -14.65 3.40 -22.27
N GLY A 81 -13.42 3.90 -22.16
CA GLY A 81 -13.10 5.29 -22.47
C GLY A 81 -13.46 6.31 -21.38
N ALA A 82 -13.90 5.86 -20.19
CA ALA A 82 -14.07 6.75 -19.04
C ALA A 82 -12.80 7.56 -18.76
N LEU A 83 -12.97 8.85 -18.50
CA LEU A 83 -11.91 9.75 -18.11
C LEU A 83 -11.72 9.66 -16.60
N VAL A 84 -10.60 9.06 -16.18
CA VAL A 84 -10.25 8.93 -14.77
C VAL A 84 -9.07 9.84 -14.45
N TYR A 85 -9.16 10.55 -13.33
CA TYR A 85 -8.09 11.36 -12.79
C TYR A 85 -7.65 10.76 -11.47
N CYS A 86 -6.37 10.41 -11.38
CA CYS A 86 -5.73 10.20 -10.10
C CYS A 86 -4.94 11.46 -9.74
N HIS A 87 -5.00 11.82 -8.47
CA HIS A 87 -4.11 12.79 -7.84
C HIS A 87 -2.64 12.52 -8.17
N ALA A 88 -1.81 13.55 -8.15
CA ALA A 88 -0.37 13.38 -8.39
C ALA A 88 0.26 12.50 -7.31
N VAL A 89 1.40 11.83 -7.56
CA VAL A 89 2.02 10.90 -6.57
C VAL A 89 2.25 11.57 -5.23
N ASN A 90 2.62 12.84 -5.24
CA ASN A 90 2.87 13.66 -4.06
C ASN A 90 1.60 14.05 -3.30
N GLU A 91 0.42 13.65 -3.79
CA GLU A 91 -0.88 13.86 -3.16
C GLU A 91 -1.48 12.53 -2.66
N TRP A 92 -0.73 11.42 -2.71
CA TRP A 92 -1.21 10.12 -2.20
C TRP A 92 -0.66 9.90 -0.79
N PRO A 93 -1.50 9.38 0.13
CA PRO A 93 -1.05 9.12 1.48
C PRO A 93 0.05 8.05 1.47
N VAL A 94 1.09 8.29 2.26
CA VAL A 94 2.16 7.35 2.58
C VAL A 94 1.54 6.16 3.31
N SER A 95 1.66 4.99 2.71
CA SER A 95 1.10 3.76 3.28
C SER A 95 2.07 3.15 4.30
N VAL A 96 1.59 3.03 5.54
CA VAL A 96 2.32 2.40 6.64
C VAL A 96 1.65 1.09 7.00
N VAL A 97 2.33 -0.03 6.75
CA VAL A 97 1.79 -1.37 7.02
C VAL A 97 2.51 -1.98 8.21
N MET A 98 1.76 -2.49 9.18
CA MET A 98 2.26 -3.21 10.35
C MET A 98 1.81 -4.65 10.28
N HIS A 99 2.74 -5.60 10.49
CA HIS A 99 2.37 -6.99 10.76
C HIS A 99 2.59 -7.31 12.24
N LEU A 100 1.58 -7.90 12.87
CA LEU A 100 1.59 -8.36 14.26
C LEU A 100 1.46 -9.88 14.29
N ARG A 101 2.47 -10.57 14.82
CA ARG A 101 2.38 -12.00 15.06
C ARG A 101 1.65 -12.25 16.39
N ARG A 102 0.43 -12.78 16.32
CA ARG A 102 -0.44 -13.02 17.49
C ARG A 102 -0.94 -14.46 17.52
N ALA A 103 -1.63 -14.92 16.48
CA ALA A 103 -2.13 -16.28 16.23
C ALA A 103 -1.67 -17.37 17.22
N ASP A 104 -0.53 -18.01 16.93
CA ASP A 104 0.02 -19.16 17.65
C ASP A 104 0.72 -18.81 18.97
N LEU A 105 0.93 -17.52 19.25
CA LEU A 105 1.77 -17.07 20.34
C LEU A 105 0.95 -16.76 21.58
N GLU A 106 1.40 -17.26 22.73
CA GLU A 106 0.90 -16.83 24.02
C GLU A 106 1.19 -15.33 24.25
N ARG A 107 0.39 -14.68 25.09
CA ARG A 107 0.56 -13.24 25.39
C ARG A 107 1.92 -12.88 26.02
N GLY A 108 2.55 -13.84 26.69
CA GLY A 108 3.87 -13.68 27.29
C GLY A 108 5.03 -14.13 26.40
N ASP A 109 4.76 -14.59 25.17
CA ASP A 109 5.80 -15.05 24.26
C ASP A 109 6.70 -13.88 23.84
N THR A 110 8.02 -14.08 23.85
CA THR A 110 9.00 -13.03 23.52
C THR A 110 8.91 -12.56 22.06
N ARG A 111 8.28 -13.35 21.19
CA ARG A 111 8.02 -13.04 19.79
C ARG A 111 6.70 -12.31 19.58
N ALA A 112 5.82 -12.31 20.59
CA ALA A 112 4.62 -11.48 20.63
C ALA A 112 5.02 -10.06 21.06
N THR A 113 5.73 -9.33 20.18
CA THR A 113 6.19 -7.95 20.43
C THR A 113 5.08 -7.09 21.02
N PRO A 114 5.26 -6.39 22.16
CA PRO A 114 4.21 -5.62 22.81
C PRO A 114 3.60 -4.53 21.92
N ASP A 115 2.32 -4.22 22.10
CA ASP A 115 1.64 -3.19 21.30
C ASP A 115 2.29 -1.81 21.42
N ASP A 116 2.84 -1.48 22.60
CA ASP A 116 3.54 -0.21 22.87
C ASP A 116 4.70 0.05 21.90
N TYR A 117 5.36 -0.99 21.40
CA TYR A 117 6.37 -0.87 20.36
C TYR A 117 5.77 -0.30 19.06
N TYR A 118 4.65 -0.90 18.61
CA TYR A 118 3.98 -0.48 17.39
C TYR A 118 3.31 0.89 17.54
N TYR A 119 2.71 1.16 18.69
CA TYR A 119 2.15 2.48 19.01
C TYR A 119 3.26 3.54 18.99
N GLY A 120 4.39 3.29 19.64
CA GLY A 120 5.53 4.19 19.64
C GLY A 120 6.01 4.52 18.23
N LEU A 121 6.21 3.50 17.38
CA LEU A 121 6.62 3.71 15.99
C LEU A 121 5.60 4.53 15.20
N ALA A 122 4.30 4.25 15.36
CA ALA A 122 3.27 5.00 14.67
C ALA A 122 3.27 6.48 15.05
N GLU A 123 3.43 6.78 16.35
CA GLU A 123 3.48 8.15 16.85
C GLU A 123 4.76 8.87 16.41
N GLU A 124 5.91 8.18 16.30
CA GLU A 124 7.11 8.78 15.70
C GLU A 124 6.92 9.10 14.21
N ILE A 125 6.32 8.18 13.43
CA ILE A 125 6.04 8.43 12.00
C ILE A 125 5.09 9.63 11.82
N LYS A 126 4.03 9.72 12.65
CA LYS A 126 3.09 10.86 12.65
C LYS A 126 3.73 12.20 13.02
N LYS A 127 4.87 12.21 13.71
CA LYS A 127 5.64 13.46 13.98
C LYS A 127 6.46 13.89 12.77
N LEU A 128 6.83 12.96 11.90
CA LEU A 128 7.69 13.21 10.74
C LEU A 128 6.90 13.60 9.49
N LEU A 129 5.64 13.19 9.40
CA LEU A 129 4.77 13.39 8.24
C LEU A 129 3.41 13.94 8.67
N PRO A 130 2.76 14.80 7.85
CA PRO A 130 1.39 15.26 8.12
C PRO A 130 0.44 14.07 8.32
N SER A 131 -0.45 14.15 9.30
CA SER A 131 -1.31 13.02 9.67
C SER A 131 -2.33 12.68 8.60
N GLU A 132 -2.75 13.67 7.82
CA GLU A 132 -3.62 13.55 6.65
C GLU A 132 -2.97 12.79 5.48
N ASP A 133 -1.63 12.75 5.44
CA ASP A 133 -0.85 12.09 4.41
C ASP A 133 -0.46 10.66 4.83
N LEU A 134 -1.00 10.13 5.92
CA LEU A 134 -0.64 8.80 6.45
C LEU A 134 -1.83 7.84 6.41
N ASP A 135 -1.62 6.67 5.80
CA ASP A 135 -2.61 5.58 5.79
C ASP A 135 -2.03 4.34 6.49
N PHE A 136 -2.48 4.11 7.74
CA PHE A 136 -2.00 3.02 8.58
C PHE A 136 -2.86 1.76 8.43
N HIS A 137 -2.21 0.63 8.13
CA HIS A 137 -2.81 -0.68 8.06
C HIS A 137 -2.14 -1.66 9.03
N VAL A 138 -2.93 -2.37 9.82
CA VAL A 138 -2.45 -3.37 10.79
C VAL A 138 -2.97 -4.74 10.37
N TRP A 139 -2.07 -5.67 10.11
CA TRP A 139 -2.38 -7.04 9.74
C TRP A 139 -2.00 -7.99 10.87
N SER A 140 -2.93 -8.86 11.23
CA SER A 140 -2.69 -9.95 12.18
C SER A 140 -3.64 -11.11 11.93
N SER A 141 -3.40 -12.22 12.61
CA SER A 141 -4.39 -13.29 12.75
C SER A 141 -4.60 -13.55 14.24
N PRO A 142 -5.84 -13.53 14.74
CA PRO A 142 -6.12 -13.86 16.14
C PRO A 142 -6.20 -15.38 16.38
N LYS A 143 -6.30 -16.20 15.33
CA LYS A 143 -6.53 -17.64 15.43
C LYS A 143 -5.35 -18.46 14.94
N ASN A 144 -5.15 -19.60 15.58
CA ASN A 144 -4.16 -20.59 15.17
C ASN A 144 -4.75 -21.57 14.14
N ILE A 145 -3.88 -22.37 13.50
CA ILE A 145 -4.30 -23.49 12.65
C ILE A 145 -5.13 -24.52 13.45
N PRO A 146 -6.04 -25.28 12.81
CA PRO A 146 -7.09 -26.06 13.49
C PRO A 146 -6.52 -27.20 14.34
N ALA A 147 -5.25 -27.55 14.12
CA ALA A 147 -4.54 -28.55 14.88
C ALA A 147 -4.32 -28.16 16.35
N PHE A 148 -4.49 -26.88 16.71
CA PHE A 148 -4.30 -26.37 18.07
C PHE A 148 -5.46 -25.46 18.49
N ASP A 149 -6.28 -25.92 19.44
CA ASP A 149 -7.45 -25.18 19.95
C ASP A 149 -7.08 -24.21 21.08
N TYR A 150 -6.18 -23.26 20.78
CA TYR A 150 -5.83 -22.18 21.70
C TYR A 150 -6.16 -20.83 21.06
N HIS A 151 -6.79 -19.95 21.85
CA HIS A 151 -7.25 -18.62 21.42
C HIS A 151 -6.68 -17.57 22.38
N TYR A 152 -5.41 -17.22 22.20
CA TYR A 152 -4.76 -16.24 23.08
C TYR A 152 -5.18 -14.81 22.79
N TRP A 153 -5.64 -14.55 21.57
CA TRP A 153 -5.97 -13.22 21.06
C TRP A 153 -7.38 -13.18 20.49
N LYS A 154 -7.99 -12.02 20.60
CA LYS A 154 -9.34 -11.71 20.12
C LYS A 154 -9.35 -10.36 19.44
N SER A 155 -10.40 -10.07 18.67
CA SER A 155 -10.49 -8.83 17.90
C SER A 155 -10.37 -7.57 18.77
N GLU A 156 -10.88 -7.62 20.00
CA GLU A 156 -10.84 -6.51 20.96
C GLU A 156 -9.42 -6.18 21.44
N ASP A 157 -8.48 -7.13 21.37
CA ASP A 157 -7.08 -6.84 21.69
C ASP A 157 -6.47 -5.83 20.71
N PHE A 158 -7.08 -5.64 19.53
CA PHE A 158 -6.62 -4.71 18.51
C PHE A 158 -7.35 -3.35 18.55
N ASP A 159 -8.25 -3.13 19.51
CA ASP A 159 -9.02 -1.88 19.61
C ASP A 159 -8.12 -0.66 19.85
N GLY A 160 -6.97 -0.84 20.50
CA GLY A 160 -5.99 0.24 20.67
C GLY A 160 -5.47 0.79 19.33
N TYR A 161 -5.36 -0.05 18.30
CA TYR A 161 -5.00 0.38 16.94
C TYR A 161 -6.15 1.13 16.26
N ARG A 162 -7.37 0.61 16.38
CA ARG A 162 -8.59 1.26 15.82
C ARG A 162 -8.82 2.64 16.44
N GLN A 163 -8.66 2.76 17.76
CA GLN A 163 -8.77 4.03 18.49
C GLN A 163 -7.74 5.07 18.06
N ARG A 164 -6.60 4.63 17.49
CA ARG A 164 -5.55 5.51 16.95
C ARG A 164 -5.73 5.83 15.45
N GLY A 165 -6.88 5.49 14.88
CA GLY A 165 -7.23 5.76 13.48
C GLY A 165 -6.62 4.80 12.48
N MET A 166 -6.15 3.62 12.91
CA MET A 166 -5.53 2.64 12.02
C MET A 166 -6.56 1.62 11.52
N THR A 167 -6.40 1.18 10.26
CA THR A 167 -7.25 0.14 9.68
C THR A 167 -6.73 -1.24 10.05
N VAL A 168 -7.52 -2.02 10.80
CA VAL A 168 -7.14 -3.37 11.24
C VAL A 168 -7.72 -4.44 10.31
N HIS A 169 -6.86 -5.33 9.83
CA HIS A 169 -7.16 -6.50 9.00
C HIS A 169 -6.84 -7.75 9.81
N LEU A 170 -7.88 -8.50 10.19
CA LEU A 170 -7.73 -9.75 10.94
C LEU A 170 -8.07 -10.93 10.06
N ASP A 171 -7.11 -11.84 9.89
CA ASP A 171 -7.38 -13.12 9.25
C ASP A 171 -7.95 -14.10 10.27
N GLU A 172 -9.28 -14.19 10.28
CA GLU A 172 -10.02 -15.10 11.17
C GLU A 172 -10.20 -16.50 10.57
N LYS A 173 -9.78 -16.71 9.31
CA LYS A 173 -9.89 -17.97 8.60
C LYS A 173 -8.53 -18.64 8.53
N ILE A 174 -8.55 -19.96 8.46
CA ILE A 174 -7.33 -20.76 8.49
C ILE A 174 -6.88 -21.14 7.08
N ASP A 175 -7.82 -21.29 6.13
CA ASP A 175 -7.57 -21.85 4.80
C ASP A 175 -7.73 -20.82 3.66
N ASP A 176 -7.68 -19.51 3.95
CA ASP A 176 -7.91 -18.47 2.94
C ASP A 176 -6.58 -17.96 2.35
N ASN A 177 -6.05 -18.70 1.36
CA ASN A 177 -4.86 -18.30 0.60
C ASN A 177 -4.98 -16.88 -0.01
N ASP A 178 -6.20 -16.42 -0.31
CA ASP A 178 -6.41 -15.10 -0.87
C ASP A 178 -6.14 -13.99 0.16
N ASP A 179 -6.44 -14.23 1.44
CA ASP A 179 -6.20 -13.26 2.51
C ASP A 179 -4.71 -13.18 2.86
N MET A 180 -4.00 -14.31 2.82
CA MET A 180 -2.53 -14.32 2.89
C MET A 180 -1.91 -13.49 1.76
N LEU A 181 -2.30 -13.75 0.50
CA LEU A 181 -1.73 -13.03 -0.65
C LEU A 181 -2.02 -11.53 -0.59
N LYS A 182 -3.24 -11.14 -0.18
CA LYS A 182 -3.59 -9.71 0.05
C LYS A 182 -2.67 -9.08 1.10
N ALA A 183 -2.46 -9.76 2.23
CA ALA A 183 -1.58 -9.28 3.30
C ALA A 183 -0.15 -9.08 2.79
N TRP A 184 0.42 -10.08 2.11
CA TRP A 184 1.77 -9.99 1.53
C TRP A 184 1.89 -8.89 0.48
N VAL A 185 0.91 -8.73 -0.41
CA VAL A 185 0.91 -7.65 -1.40
C VAL A 185 0.87 -6.28 -0.72
N HIS A 186 0.07 -6.11 0.34
CA HIS A 186 0.06 -4.88 1.14
C HIS A 186 1.42 -4.60 1.76
N MET A 187 2.00 -5.58 2.45
CA MET A 187 3.29 -5.44 3.14
C MET A 187 4.44 -5.18 2.16
N ALA A 188 4.49 -5.88 1.02
CA ALA A 188 5.53 -5.74 0.01
C ALA A 188 5.47 -4.41 -0.76
N ARG A 189 4.30 -3.75 -0.80
CA ARG A 189 4.13 -2.47 -1.52
C ARG A 189 4.13 -1.24 -0.61
N ALA A 190 4.04 -1.42 0.70
CA ALA A 190 4.02 -0.34 1.67
C ALA A 190 5.22 0.61 1.49
N ASP A 191 5.01 1.90 1.72
CA ASP A 191 6.11 2.86 1.76
C ASP A 191 6.96 2.64 3.02
N ILE A 192 6.29 2.29 4.12
CA ILE A 192 6.92 1.86 5.38
C ILE A 192 6.27 0.54 5.81
N PHE A 193 7.05 -0.53 5.87
CA PHE A 193 6.62 -1.82 6.41
C PHE A 193 7.27 -2.08 7.77
N ILE A 194 6.46 -2.10 8.83
CA ILE A 194 6.87 -2.49 10.18
C ILE A 194 6.58 -3.99 10.35
N MET A 195 7.62 -4.80 10.34
CA MET A 195 7.46 -6.24 10.45
C MET A 195 7.44 -6.73 11.90
N SER A 196 6.89 -7.93 12.10
CA SER A 196 7.02 -8.65 13.36
C SER A 196 8.15 -9.67 13.29
N GLN A 197 8.40 -10.29 14.45
CA GLN A 197 9.15 -11.51 14.61
C GLN A 197 8.49 -12.76 13.98
N SER A 198 8.32 -12.77 12.65
CA SER A 198 7.61 -13.83 11.94
C SER A 198 8.24 -14.15 10.58
N SER A 199 8.41 -15.44 10.29
CA SER A 199 8.72 -15.92 8.93
C SER A 199 7.70 -15.45 7.90
N PHE A 200 6.43 -15.28 8.31
CA PHE A 200 5.39 -14.70 7.48
C PHE A 200 5.72 -13.28 7.00
N SER A 201 6.38 -12.47 7.83
CA SER A 201 6.78 -11.11 7.48
C SER A 201 8.05 -11.05 6.63
N MET A 202 8.90 -12.08 6.69
CA MET A 202 10.18 -12.08 5.97
C MET A 202 9.98 -12.01 4.45
N VAL A 203 9.01 -12.76 3.92
CA VAL A 203 8.73 -12.80 2.48
C VAL A 203 8.39 -11.42 1.92
N PRO A 204 7.37 -10.69 2.42
CA PRO A 204 7.09 -9.36 1.93
C PRO A 204 8.18 -8.34 2.28
N ALA A 205 8.93 -8.52 3.38
CA ALA A 205 10.08 -7.66 3.70
C ALA A 205 11.17 -7.75 2.60
N TYR A 206 11.49 -8.95 2.13
CA TYR A 206 12.44 -9.15 1.01
C TYR A 206 11.95 -8.58 -0.32
N MET A 207 10.64 -8.44 -0.51
CA MET A 207 10.05 -7.90 -1.72
C MET A 207 9.79 -6.39 -1.63
N ASN A 208 9.85 -5.81 -0.43
CA ASN A 208 9.64 -4.38 -0.23
C ASN A 208 10.94 -3.62 -0.54
N THR A 209 10.88 -2.78 -1.58
CA THR A 209 12.01 -1.96 -2.04
C THR A 209 12.05 -0.57 -1.39
N ASN A 210 11.17 -0.31 -0.42
CA ASN A 210 11.04 0.95 0.29
C ASN A 210 11.63 0.80 1.70
N CYS A 211 10.99 1.39 2.72
CA CYS A 211 11.47 1.32 4.10
C CYS A 211 10.90 0.08 4.81
N VAL A 212 11.78 -0.76 5.38
CA VAL A 212 11.39 -1.87 6.25
C VAL A 212 11.94 -1.63 7.65
N ILE A 213 11.06 -1.55 8.65
CA ILE A 213 11.42 -1.42 10.06
C ILE A 213 11.43 -2.81 10.69
N PHE A 214 12.63 -3.24 11.05
CA PHE A 214 12.92 -4.57 11.54
C PHE A 214 13.08 -4.59 13.08
N PRO A 215 12.32 -5.41 13.84
CA PRO A 215 12.56 -5.61 15.27
C PRO A 215 13.82 -6.47 15.44
N SER A 216 14.87 -5.91 16.05
CA SER A 216 16.28 -6.36 16.05
C SER A 216 16.62 -7.76 16.60
N ASN A 217 15.66 -8.66 16.73
CA ASN A 217 15.79 -9.95 17.42
C ASN A 217 15.53 -11.19 16.54
N ILE A 218 15.39 -11.06 15.22
CA ILE A 218 15.32 -12.19 14.26
C ILE A 218 16.28 -12.01 13.08
N ASP A 219 17.44 -12.66 13.13
CA ASP A 219 18.46 -12.56 12.07
C ASP A 219 18.94 -11.12 11.78
N SER A 220 20.06 -10.99 11.07
CA SER A 220 20.51 -9.69 10.60
C SER A 220 19.65 -9.23 9.42
N PRO A 221 19.28 -7.95 9.33
CA PRO A 221 18.65 -7.42 8.12
C PRO A 221 19.59 -7.61 6.92
N LEU A 222 19.05 -7.60 5.69
CA LEU A 222 19.89 -7.61 4.50
C LEU A 222 20.80 -6.39 4.46
N GLU A 223 21.94 -6.54 3.79
CA GLU A 223 22.81 -5.41 3.50
C GLU A 223 22.02 -4.37 2.68
N ASN A 224 21.93 -3.13 3.20
CA ASN A 224 21.18 -1.99 2.64
C ASN A 224 19.65 -2.00 2.86
N TRP A 225 19.15 -2.69 3.89
CA TRP A 225 17.86 -2.35 4.51
C TRP A 225 17.98 -1.15 5.45
#